data_AF-A0A328FLJ1-F1
#
_entry.id   AF-A0A328FLJ1-F1
#
_cell.length_a   1.000
_cell.length_b   1.000
_cell.length_c   1.000
_cell.angle_alpha   90.00
_cell.angle_beta   90.00
_cell.angle_gamma   90.00
#
_symmetry.space_group_name_H-M   'P 1'
#
loop_
_entity.id
_entity.type
_entity.pdbx_description
1 polymer ?
#
loop_
_entity_poly.entity_id
_entity_poly.type
_entity_poly.pdbx_seq_one_letter_code
_entity_poly.pdbx_strand_id
1 'polypeptide(L)'
;MKPSCKSQYLAIHDEVSTLFSKGYSKKTIYDHFIEKDKIHMSYVAWAKIMENHDQRFPFGQKKIKKEKNINQNSSKTRGKFSHSNDPYPPETDSVVEEKDNEQPFTLIKKRE
;
A
#
# COMPACT_ATOMS: atom_id res chain seq x y z
N MET A 1 18.42 10.03 1.68
CA MET A 1 17.11 9.32 1.73
C MET A 1 16.42 9.67 3.03
N LYS A 2 15.10 9.93 3.03
CA LYS A 2 14.35 10.13 4.27
C LYS A 2 14.15 8.75 4.95
N PRO A 3 14.43 8.61 6.26
CA PRO A 3 14.25 7.34 6.94
C PRO A 3 12.76 6.96 6.96
N SER A 4 12.46 5.67 6.81
CA SER A 4 11.07 5.18 6.87
C SER A 4 10.45 5.40 8.26
N CYS A 5 9.13 5.54 8.33
CA CYS A 5 8.42 5.66 9.61
C CYS A 5 8.73 4.48 10.55
N LYS A 6 8.78 3.26 10.00
CA LYS A 6 9.13 2.05 10.75
C LYS A 6 10.56 2.11 11.32
N SER A 7 11.55 2.48 10.51
CA SER A 7 12.94 2.56 10.97
C SER A 7 13.14 3.65 12.03
N GLN A 8 12.46 4.80 11.88
CA GLN A 8 12.50 5.87 12.88
C GLN A 8 11.97 5.39 14.24
N TYR A 9 10.81 4.72 14.26
CA TYR A 9 10.25 4.19 15.50
C TYR A 9 11.11 3.10 16.13
N LEU A 10 11.62 2.15 15.33
CA LEU A 10 12.48 1.08 15.84
C LEU A 10 13.75 1.63 16.50
N ALA A 11 14.28 2.75 16.00
CA ALA A 11 15.45 3.39 16.60
C ALA A 11 15.17 4.01 17.98
N ILE A 12 13.92 4.36 18.28
CA ILE A 12 13.52 4.99 19.56
C ILE A 12 12.67 4.07 20.44
N HIS A 13 12.36 2.86 19.99
CA HIS A 13 11.38 1.97 20.63
C HIS A 13 11.66 1.76 22.12
N ASP A 14 12.93 1.51 22.48
CA ASP A 14 13.31 1.23 23.86
C ASP A 14 13.18 2.49 24.73
N GLU A 15 13.62 3.65 24.22
CA GLU A 15 13.42 4.93 24.91
C GLU A 15 11.93 5.23 25.12
N VAL A 16 11.11 5.02 24.10
CA VAL A 16 9.65 5.18 24.15
C VAL A 16 9.04 4.26 25.19
N SER A 17 9.42 2.98 25.21
CA SER A 17 8.95 2.00 26.19
C SER A 17 9.27 2.45 27.60
N THR A 18 10.50 2.90 27.86
CA THR A 18 10.89 3.38 29.20
C THR A 18 10.12 4.63 29.63
N LEU A 19 9.88 5.59 28.73
CA LEU A 19 9.10 6.79 29.02
C LEU A 19 7.63 6.43 29.27
N PHE A 20 7.10 5.47 28.52
CA PHE A 20 5.74 5.00 28.70
C PHE A 20 5.57 4.29 30.05
N SER A 21 6.52 3.43 30.45
CA SER A 21 6.53 2.77 31.76
C SER A 21 6.65 3.76 32.93
N LYS A 22 7.27 4.93 32.72
CA LYS A 22 7.31 6.02 33.70
C LYS A 22 6.00 6.81 33.82
N GLY A 23 5.00 6.51 32.99
CA GLY A 23 3.69 7.16 33.03
C GLY A 23 3.57 8.43 32.19
N TYR A 24 4.53 8.72 31.30
CA TYR A 24 4.43 9.87 30.41
C TYR A 24 3.33 9.67 29.35
N SER A 25 2.64 10.76 29.01
CA SER A 25 1.60 10.73 27.99
C SER A 25 2.19 10.50 26.58
N LYS A 26 1.44 9.82 25.71
CA LYS A 26 1.83 9.58 24.31
C LYS A 26 2.17 10.87 23.55
N LYS A 27 1.50 11.99 23.88
CA LYS A 27 1.74 13.30 23.28
C LYS A 27 3.07 13.90 23.76
N THR A 28 3.32 13.88 25.07
CA THR A 28 4.58 14.37 25.65
C THR A 28 5.79 13.63 25.09
N ILE A 29 5.66 12.31 24.93
CA ILE A 29 6.71 11.49 24.34
C ILE A 29 6.95 11.89 22.87
N TYR A 30 5.89 12.11 22.09
CA TYR A 30 6.01 12.57 20.71
C TYR A 30 6.72 13.93 20.60
N ASP A 31 6.27 14.91 21.38
CA ASP A 31 6.84 16.26 21.36
C ASP A 31 8.34 16.22 21.69
N HIS A 32 8.72 15.41 22.68
CA HIS A 32 10.12 15.20 23.05
C HIS A 32 11.00 14.66 21.91
N PHE A 33 10.48 13.72 21.10
CA PHE A 33 11.23 13.13 20.00
C PHE A 33 11.26 14.01 18.75
N ILE A 34 10.24 14.84 18.53
CA ILE A 34 10.22 15.87 17.48
C ILE A 34 11.22 16.97 17.79
N GLU A 35 11.25 17.47 19.04
CA GLU A 35 12.20 18.52 19.47
C GLU A 35 13.66 18.06 19.35
N LYS A 36 13.92 16.77 19.59
CA LYS A 36 15.25 16.16 19.42
C LYS A 36 15.56 15.75 17.98
N ASP A 37 14.67 16.04 17.05
CA ASP A 37 14.78 15.68 15.62
C ASP A 37 15.02 14.17 15.38
N LYS A 38 14.57 13.32 16.31
CA LYS A 38 14.71 11.86 16.23
C LYS A 38 13.63 11.21 15.39
N ILE A 39 12.47 11.86 15.27
CA ILE A 39 11.36 11.43 14.43
C ILE A 39 10.89 12.57 13.55
N HIS A 40 10.39 12.23 12.36
CA HIS A 40 9.75 13.16 11.44
C HIS A 40 8.37 12.67 10.98
N MET A 41 7.85 11.61 11.61
CA MET A 41 6.52 11.11 11.30
C MET A 41 5.45 12.01 11.92
N SER A 42 4.27 12.05 11.29
CA SER A 42 3.15 12.81 11.84
C SER A 42 2.62 12.20 13.14
N TYR A 43 2.04 13.04 13.99
CA TYR A 43 1.38 12.61 15.22
C TYR A 43 0.33 11.51 14.99
N VAL A 44 -0.38 11.54 13.86
CA VAL A 44 -1.37 10.51 13.50
C VAL A 44 -0.71 9.14 13.31
N ALA A 45 0.45 9.09 12.64
CA ALA A 45 1.20 7.85 12.47
C ALA A 45 1.74 7.36 13.82
N TRP A 46 2.28 8.28 14.62
CA TRP A 46 2.73 8.00 15.97
C TRP A 46 1.63 7.40 16.87
N ALA A 47 0.46 8.03 16.91
CA ALA A 47 -0.66 7.59 17.72
C ALA A 47 -1.11 6.17 17.36
N LYS A 48 -1.16 5.83 16.07
CA LYS A 48 -1.49 4.48 15.59
C LYS A 48 -0.47 3.42 16.00
N ILE A 49 0.81 3.77 16.03
CA ILE A 49 1.87 2.87 16.51
C ILE A 49 1.70 2.67 18.01
N MET A 50 1.47 3.75 18.76
CA MET A 50 1.27 3.70 20.21
C MET A 50 -0.05 3.03 20.65
N GLU A 51 -1.05 2.91 19.78
CA GLU A 51 -2.24 2.07 20.01
C GLU A 51 -1.90 0.58 20.01
N ASN A 52 -0.88 0.17 19.26
CA ASN A 52 -0.48 -1.23 19.09
C ASN A 52 0.88 -1.54 19.73
N HIS A 53 1.38 -0.68 20.64
CA HIS A 53 2.70 -0.83 21.24
C HIS A 53 2.90 -2.15 22.02
N ASP A 54 1.82 -2.69 22.61
CA ASP A 54 1.84 -4.00 23.29
C ASP A 54 1.93 -5.19 22.32
N GLN A 55 1.70 -4.96 21.02
CA GLN A 55 1.73 -6.02 20.03
C GLN A 55 3.16 -6.23 19.54
N ARG A 56 3.54 -7.51 19.39
CA ARG A 56 4.84 -7.94 18.84
C ARG A 56 5.14 -7.32 17.45
N PHE A 57 4.11 -6.89 16.72
CA PHE A 57 4.22 -6.23 15.42
C PHE A 57 3.30 -4.98 15.35
N PRO A 58 3.74 -3.82 15.87
CA PRO A 58 2.90 -2.61 15.92
C PRO A 58 2.61 -2.01 14.53
N PHE A 59 3.36 -2.42 13.51
CA PHE A 59 3.15 -2.05 12.10
C PHE A 59 2.33 -3.09 11.32
N GLY A 60 2.01 -4.23 11.93
CA GLY A 60 1.24 -5.28 11.29
C GLY A 60 -0.19 -4.82 11.10
N GLN A 61 -0.64 -4.69 9.84
CA GLN A 61 -2.07 -4.56 9.58
C GLN A 61 -2.74 -5.86 10.03
N LYS A 62 -3.45 -5.83 11.16
CA LYS A 62 -4.46 -6.85 11.44
C LYS A 62 -5.41 -6.81 10.25
N LYS A 63 -5.33 -7.81 9.37
CA LYS A 63 -6.32 -8.03 8.33
C LYS A 63 -7.59 -8.37 9.09
N ILE A 64 -8.36 -7.36 9.48
CA ILE A 64 -9.76 -7.54 9.84
C ILE A 64 -10.35 -8.09 8.55
N LYS A 65 -10.53 -9.41 8.51
CA LYS A 65 -11.30 -10.05 7.46
C LYS A 65 -12.70 -9.49 7.65
N LYS A 66 -12.99 -8.35 7.01
CA LYS A 66 -14.37 -8.00 6.71
C LYS A 66 -14.84 -9.17 5.87
N GLU A 67 -15.61 -10.08 6.47
CA GLU A 67 -16.41 -11.05 5.75
C GLU A 67 -17.27 -10.23 4.78
N LYS A 68 -16.74 -10.03 3.57
CA LYS A 68 -17.58 -9.65 2.45
C LYS A 68 -18.42 -10.88 2.26
N ASN A 69 -19.71 -10.79 2.60
CA ASN A 69 -20.72 -11.73 2.15
C ASN A 69 -20.77 -11.61 0.62
N ILE A 70 -19.82 -12.25 -0.06
CA ILE A 70 -19.84 -12.37 -1.50
C ILE A 70 -20.84 -13.47 -1.74
N ASN A 71 -22.10 -13.08 -1.94
CA ASN A 71 -23.09 -13.93 -2.56
C ASN A 71 -22.57 -14.21 -3.98
N GLN A 72 -21.75 -15.25 -4.12
CA GLN A 72 -21.15 -15.68 -5.37
C GLN A 72 -22.23 -16.41 -6.16
N ASN A 73 -23.01 -15.66 -6.95
CA ASN A 73 -23.63 -16.26 -8.13
C ASN A 73 -22.48 -16.67 -9.07
N SER A 74 -22.09 -17.94 -8.99
CA SER A 74 -21.04 -18.51 -9.82
C SER A 74 -21.56 -18.79 -11.23
N SER A 75 -21.57 -17.77 -12.07
CA SER A 75 -21.59 -17.95 -13.52
C SER A 75 -20.35 -17.29 -14.13
N LYS A 76 -19.17 -17.71 -13.65
CA LYS A 76 -17.92 -17.53 -14.39
C LYS A 76 -17.78 -18.71 -15.35
N THR A 77 -18.21 -18.53 -16.59
CA THR A 77 -17.71 -19.31 -17.72
C THR A 77 -16.19 -19.13 -17.77
N ARG A 78 -15.48 -20.09 -17.19
CA ARG A 78 -14.03 -20.19 -17.26
C ARG A 78 -13.71 -20.51 -18.72
N GLY A 79 -13.35 -19.49 -19.51
CA GLY A 79 -12.86 -19.68 -20.87
C GLY A 79 -11.72 -20.70 -20.83
N LYS A 80 -11.94 -21.87 -21.44
CA LYS A 80 -10.89 -22.87 -21.58
C LYS A 80 -9.96 -22.36 -22.67
N PHE A 81 -8.74 -21.97 -22.29
CA PHE A 81 -7.68 -21.76 -23.26
C PHE A 81 -7.27 -23.14 -23.77
N SER A 82 -7.79 -23.53 -24.94
CA SER A 82 -7.37 -24.76 -25.62
C SER A 82 -6.13 -24.45 -26.43
N HIS A 83 -5.03 -25.16 -26.13
CA HIS A 83 -3.90 -25.26 -27.05
C HIS A 83 -4.25 -26.34 -28.07
N SER A 84 -4.58 -25.95 -29.30
CA SER A 84 -4.58 -26.89 -30.41
C SER A 84 -3.14 -27.35 -30.65
N ASN A 85 -2.93 -28.67 -30.76
CA ASN A 85 -1.66 -29.28 -31.17
C ASN A 85 -1.53 -29.35 -32.71
N ASP A 86 -2.30 -28.52 -33.43
CA ASP A 86 -2.18 -28.44 -34.88
C ASP A 86 -0.87 -27.72 -35.20
N PRO A 87 0.10 -28.37 -35.87
CA PRO A 87 1.34 -27.71 -36.27
C PRO A 87 1.13 -26.66 -37.36
N TYR A 88 -0.06 -26.60 -37.95
CA TYR A 88 -0.41 -25.59 -38.95
C TYR A 88 -1.18 -24.43 -38.30
N PRO A 89 -0.80 -23.17 -38.60
CA PRO A 89 -1.55 -22.02 -38.13
C PRO A 89 -2.96 -22.02 -38.74
N PRO A 90 -3.98 -21.53 -38.03
CA PRO A 90 -5.30 -21.34 -38.62
C PRO A 90 -5.17 -20.38 -39.81
N GLU A 91 -5.85 -20.68 -40.91
CA GLU A 91 -5.91 -19.80 -42.08
C GLU A 91 -6.63 -18.51 -41.65
N THR A 92 -5.85 -17.48 -41.38
CA THR A 92 -6.38 -16.13 -41.14
C THR A 92 -6.55 -15.46 -42.49
N ASP A 93 -7.80 -15.34 -42.97
CA ASP A 93 -8.10 -14.42 -44.07
C ASP A 93 -7.76 -13.00 -43.61
N SER A 94 -6.70 -12.43 -44.20
CA SER A 94 -6.31 -11.04 -44.01
C SER A 94 -7.39 -10.11 -44.57
N VAL A 95 -8.25 -9.62 -43.69
CA VAL A 95 -8.91 -8.32 -43.87
C VAL A 95 -8.30 -7.36 -42.86
N VAL A 96 -7.38 -6.51 -43.34
CA VAL A 96 -6.94 -5.33 -42.61
C VAL A 96 -8.06 -4.30 -42.73
N GLU A 97 -8.89 -4.16 -41.69
CA GLU A 97 -9.63 -2.91 -41.47
C GLU A 97 -8.75 -2.00 -40.61
N GLU A 98 -8.13 -0.99 -41.25
CA GLU A 98 -7.59 0.16 -40.54
C GLU A 98 -8.75 0.85 -39.80
N LYS A 99 -8.75 0.77 -38.46
CA LYS A 99 -9.63 1.61 -37.64
C LYS A 99 -8.83 2.80 -37.12
N ASP A 100 -8.81 3.84 -37.96
CA ASP A 100 -8.40 5.21 -37.65
C ASP A 100 -9.23 5.82 -36.51
N ASN A 101 -8.96 5.45 -35.26
CA ASN A 101 -9.45 6.20 -34.11
C ASN A 101 -8.43 6.20 -32.98
N GLU A 102 -7.19 6.63 -33.28
CA GLU A 102 -6.30 7.14 -32.25
C GLU A 102 -6.69 8.59 -31.94
N GLN A 103 -7.24 8.79 -30.74
CA GLN A 103 -7.56 10.09 -30.18
C GLN A 103 -6.28 10.93 -30.08
N PRO A 104 -6.21 12.17 -30.61
CA PRO A 104 -4.96 12.92 -30.60
C PRO A 104 -4.59 13.29 -29.16
N PHE A 105 -3.42 12.84 -28.70
CA PHE A 105 -2.84 13.31 -27.45
C PHE A 105 -2.44 14.78 -27.61
N THR A 106 -2.90 15.65 -26.72
CA THR A 106 -2.51 17.05 -26.70
C THR A 106 -1.25 17.21 -25.84
N LEU A 107 -0.14 17.66 -26.45
CA LEU A 107 1.05 18.07 -25.70
C LEU A 107 0.73 19.35 -24.89
N ILE A 108 0.77 19.26 -23.57
CA ILE A 108 0.63 20.44 -22.69
C ILE A 108 1.94 21.24 -22.73
N LYS A 109 1.88 22.47 -23.25
CA LYS A 109 2.98 23.44 -23.26
C LYS A 109 3.32 23.85 -21.83
N LYS A 110 4.58 23.70 -21.39
CA LYS A 110 5.05 24.31 -20.14
C LYS A 110 5.06 25.84 -20.30
N ARG A 111 4.45 26.56 -19.36
CA ARG A 111 4.60 28.01 -19.24
C ARG A 111 5.96 28.31 -18.61
N GLU A 112 6.65 29.28 -19.18
CA GLU A 112 7.83 29.96 -18.63
C GLU A 112 7.36 31.11 -17.72
#